data_AF-A0A1Y6JJD1-F1
#
_entry.id   AF-A0A1Y6JJD1-F1
#
_cell.length_a   1.000
_cell.length_b   1.000
_cell.length_c   1.000
_cell.angle_alpha   90.00
_cell.angle_beta   90.00
_cell.angle_gamma   90.00
#
_symmetry.space_group_name_H-M   'P 1'
#
loop_
_entity.id
_entity.type
_entity.pdbx_description
1 polymer ?
#
loop_
_entity_poly.entity_id
_entity_poly.type
_entity_poly.pdbx_seq_one_letter_code
_entity_poly.pdbx_strand_id
1 'polypeptide(L)'
;MRENYQKDQAELITKIHAALITAAEYQTHDYYMNIGPTFADPVARALYAEIASVEEKHVTQYGSLQDPSETFIEKWLIHEAMEVYAYASCAEQEDNPRIKAMWERFVDYELGHLNLACELFKNLERRDPAEILGGQLPEMIAFKSQRDFVRTTLAAEVDLRAHGINYVNKQDENQASLDYRARLNAQGVPASVASAGYNWQPGTELNHPL
;
A
#
# COMPACT_ATOMS: atom_id res chain seq x y z
N MET A 1 12.60 -6.91 4.54
CA MET A 1 13.03 -5.81 3.65
C MET A 1 13.11 -6.35 2.23
N ARG A 2 13.09 -5.47 1.25
CA ARG A 2 13.21 -5.73 -0.19
C ARG A 2 14.35 -4.90 -0.75
N GLU A 3 14.77 -5.22 -1.97
CA GLU A 3 15.75 -4.38 -2.68
C GLU A 3 15.09 -3.06 -3.07
N ASN A 4 15.78 -1.95 -2.80
CA ASN A 4 15.32 -0.63 -3.19
C ASN A 4 15.60 -0.37 -4.66
N TYR A 5 14.79 0.50 -5.28
CA TYR A 5 15.16 1.05 -6.58
C TYR A 5 16.39 1.95 -6.44
N GLN A 6 17.09 2.18 -7.55
CA GLN A 6 18.21 3.13 -7.63
C GLN A 6 17.68 4.49 -8.08
N LYS A 7 17.80 5.53 -7.26
CA LYS A 7 17.09 6.80 -7.47
C LYS A 7 17.41 7.48 -8.81
N ASP A 8 18.63 7.33 -9.31
CA ASP A 8 19.08 7.97 -10.56
C ASP A 8 18.73 7.15 -11.82
N GLN A 9 18.21 5.93 -11.65
CA GLN A 9 17.86 5.02 -12.75
C GLN A 9 16.37 4.69 -12.81
N ALA A 10 15.66 4.82 -11.68
CA ALA A 10 14.25 4.52 -11.59
C ALA A 10 13.39 5.61 -12.26
N GLU A 11 12.41 5.18 -13.03
CA GLU A 11 11.39 6.08 -13.57
C GLU A 11 10.55 6.69 -12.43
N LEU A 12 10.06 7.92 -12.62
CA LEU A 12 9.24 8.60 -11.62
C LEU A 12 8.04 7.76 -11.17
N ILE A 13 7.40 7.03 -12.09
CA ILE A 13 6.24 6.19 -11.76
C ILE A 13 6.59 5.05 -10.79
N THR A 14 7.79 4.50 -10.86
CA THR A 14 8.27 3.50 -9.89
C THR A 14 8.33 4.12 -8.50
N LYS A 15 8.84 5.35 -8.39
CA LYS A 15 8.95 6.07 -7.11
C LYS A 15 7.57 6.44 -6.56
N ILE A 16 6.68 6.94 -7.42
CA ILE A 16 5.28 7.25 -7.08
C ILE A 16 4.57 5.99 -6.57
N HIS A 17 4.65 4.87 -7.27
CA HIS A 17 3.99 3.63 -6.83
C HIS A 17 4.57 3.08 -5.53
N ALA A 18 5.89 3.18 -5.31
CA ALA A 18 6.51 2.79 -4.05
C ALA A 18 6.02 3.67 -2.87
N ALA A 19 5.90 4.98 -3.08
CA ALA A 19 5.32 5.89 -2.10
C ALA A 19 3.83 5.59 -1.85
N LEU A 20 3.05 5.40 -2.93
CA LEU A 20 1.61 5.15 -2.88
C LEU A 20 1.27 3.88 -2.10
N ILE A 21 1.90 2.75 -2.45
CA ILE A 21 1.61 1.48 -1.77
C ILE A 21 2.04 1.54 -0.30
N THR A 22 3.15 2.20 0.01
CA THR A 22 3.60 2.38 1.40
C THR A 22 2.62 3.23 2.20
N ALA A 23 2.13 4.32 1.62
CA ALA A 23 1.12 5.19 2.25
C ALA A 23 -0.21 4.45 2.49
N ALA A 24 -0.66 3.64 1.53
CA ALA A 24 -1.86 2.82 1.66
C ALA A 24 -1.76 1.82 2.82
N GLU A 25 -0.60 1.18 2.99
CA GLU A 25 -0.38 0.25 4.11
C GLU A 25 -0.30 0.97 5.46
N TYR A 26 0.31 2.16 5.52
CA TYR A 26 0.29 2.98 6.74
C TYR A 26 -1.15 3.34 7.15
N GLN A 27 -1.97 3.80 6.21
CA GLN A 27 -3.37 4.11 6.48
C GLN A 27 -4.14 2.90 7.01
N THR A 28 -3.90 1.73 6.39
CA THR A 28 -4.58 0.48 6.73
C THR A 28 -4.13 -0.03 8.10
N HIS A 29 -2.83 -0.02 8.38
CA HIS A 29 -2.25 -0.29 9.69
C HIS A 29 -2.89 0.58 10.78
N ASP A 30 -2.90 1.89 10.58
CA ASP A 30 -3.41 2.85 11.57
C ASP A 30 -4.90 2.67 11.81
N TYR A 31 -5.68 2.36 10.77
CA TYR A 31 -7.09 1.99 10.93
C TYR A 31 -7.25 0.78 11.86
N TYR A 32 -6.54 -0.31 11.60
CA TYR A 32 -6.64 -1.52 12.42
C TYR A 32 -6.17 -1.30 13.87
N MET A 33 -5.09 -0.53 14.06
CA MET A 33 -4.56 -0.20 15.38
C MET A 33 -5.47 0.73 16.20
N ASN A 34 -6.15 1.67 15.55
CA ASN A 34 -7.01 2.64 16.24
C ASN A 34 -8.43 2.09 16.47
N ILE A 35 -8.98 1.36 15.50
CA ILE A 35 -10.36 0.85 15.56
C ILE A 35 -10.42 -0.51 16.25
N GLY A 36 -9.42 -1.37 16.05
CA GLY A 36 -9.37 -2.71 16.63
C GLY A 36 -9.65 -2.76 18.13
N PRO A 37 -8.98 -1.94 18.96
CA PRO A 37 -9.21 -1.93 20.41
C PRO A 37 -10.63 -1.53 20.83
N THR A 38 -11.42 -0.89 19.96
CA THR A 38 -12.76 -0.39 20.29
C THR A 38 -13.84 -1.49 20.27
N PHE A 39 -13.57 -2.64 19.65
CA PHE A 39 -14.55 -3.74 19.60
C PHE A 39 -14.77 -4.38 20.96
N ALA A 40 -16.03 -4.70 21.28
CA ALA A 40 -16.39 -5.45 22.48
C ALA A 40 -16.00 -6.94 22.39
N ASP A 41 -16.07 -7.53 21.20
CA ASP A 41 -15.74 -8.94 20.96
C ASP A 41 -14.21 -9.17 21.02
N PRO A 42 -13.71 -10.04 21.90
CA PRO A 42 -12.29 -10.38 21.97
C PRO A 42 -11.72 -11.01 20.69
N VAL A 43 -12.52 -11.77 19.93
CA VAL A 43 -12.08 -12.38 18.66
C VAL A 43 -11.87 -11.29 17.61
N ALA A 44 -12.77 -10.32 17.52
CA ALA A 44 -12.62 -9.18 16.63
C ALA A 44 -11.36 -8.36 16.97
N ARG A 45 -11.12 -8.07 18.26
CA ARG A 45 -9.90 -7.39 18.71
C ARG A 45 -8.63 -8.16 18.33
N ALA A 46 -8.63 -9.47 18.55
CA ALA A 46 -7.49 -10.32 18.23
C ALA A 46 -7.23 -10.38 16.71
N LEU A 47 -8.28 -10.45 15.89
CA LEU A 47 -8.17 -10.42 14.43
C LEU A 47 -7.60 -9.07 13.95
N TYR A 48 -8.10 -7.95 14.46
CA TYR A 48 -7.60 -6.63 14.08
C TYR A 48 -6.13 -6.46 14.48
N ALA A 49 -5.72 -6.94 15.66
CA ALA A 49 -4.33 -6.92 16.09
C ALA A 49 -3.42 -7.82 15.22
N GLU A 50 -3.92 -8.98 14.78
CA GLU A 50 -3.22 -9.84 13.83
C GLU A 50 -3.01 -9.13 12.49
N ILE A 51 -4.07 -8.54 11.93
CA ILE A 51 -3.99 -7.83 10.65
C ILE A 51 -3.03 -6.64 10.77
N ALA A 52 -3.16 -5.81 11.80
CA ALA A 52 -2.23 -4.70 12.05
C ALA A 52 -0.76 -5.18 12.11
N SER A 53 -0.48 -6.31 12.77
CA SER A 53 0.87 -6.87 12.80
C SER A 53 1.37 -7.34 11.42
N VAL A 54 0.47 -7.71 10.51
CA VAL A 54 0.81 -8.02 9.12
C VAL A 54 1.03 -6.73 8.32
N GLU A 55 0.19 -5.72 8.46
CA GLU A 55 0.36 -4.44 7.76
C GLU A 55 1.64 -3.71 8.17
N GLU A 56 2.07 -3.81 9.43
CA GLU A 56 3.38 -3.29 9.87
C GLU A 56 4.54 -3.94 9.08
N LYS A 57 4.41 -5.22 8.69
CA LYS A 57 5.39 -5.88 7.82
C LYS A 57 5.31 -5.34 6.41
N HIS A 58 4.11 -5.05 5.89
CA HIS A 58 3.93 -4.46 4.57
C HIS A 58 4.53 -3.06 4.52
N VAL A 59 4.24 -2.21 5.51
CA VAL A 59 4.88 -0.90 5.71
C VAL A 59 6.40 -1.01 5.68
N THR A 60 6.97 -1.93 6.47
CA THR A 60 8.43 -2.14 6.50
C THR A 60 8.97 -2.64 5.15
N GLN A 61 8.27 -3.56 4.48
CA GLN A 61 8.72 -4.14 3.22
C GLN A 61 8.62 -3.16 2.06
N TYR A 62 7.49 -2.48 1.89
CA TYR A 62 7.30 -1.51 0.82
C TYR A 62 8.06 -0.21 1.06
N GLY A 63 8.18 0.22 2.33
CA GLY A 63 9.05 1.34 2.68
C GLY A 63 10.51 1.10 2.27
N SER A 64 10.97 -0.15 2.35
CA SER A 64 12.33 -0.52 1.89
C SER A 64 12.52 -0.53 0.37
N LEU A 65 11.45 -0.35 -0.43
CA LEU A 65 11.59 -0.15 -1.88
C LEU A 65 12.18 1.22 -2.22
N GLN A 66 12.00 2.21 -1.35
CA GLN A 66 12.48 3.57 -1.55
C GLN A 66 14.00 3.64 -1.34
N ASP A 67 14.71 4.35 -2.23
CA ASP A 67 16.16 4.49 -2.14
C ASP A 67 16.56 5.22 -0.84
N PRO A 68 17.43 4.65 0.01
CA PRO A 68 17.87 5.30 1.24
C PRO A 68 18.80 6.50 1.00
N SER A 69 19.32 6.68 -0.22
CA SER A 69 20.15 7.82 -0.62
C SER A 69 19.36 9.05 -1.09
N GLU A 70 18.03 8.94 -1.17
CA GLU A 70 17.16 10.10 -1.40
C GLU A 70 17.10 10.99 -0.16
N THR A 71 17.26 12.29 -0.34
CA THR A 71 17.09 13.25 0.75
C THR A 71 15.62 13.36 1.15
N PHE A 72 15.35 13.87 2.34
CA PHE A 72 13.98 14.03 2.81
C PHE A 72 13.15 14.93 1.88
N ILE A 73 13.75 15.99 1.32
CA ILE A 73 13.08 16.90 0.39
C ILE A 73 12.86 16.24 -0.99
N GLU A 74 13.75 15.37 -1.45
CA GLU A 74 13.50 14.54 -2.65
C GLU A 74 12.29 13.61 -2.43
N LYS A 75 12.22 12.94 -1.27
CA LYS A 75 11.08 12.09 -0.91
C LYS A 75 9.78 12.87 -0.78
N TRP A 76 9.84 14.08 -0.23
CA TRP A 76 8.68 14.95 -0.11
C TRP A 76 8.16 15.39 -1.50
N LEU A 77 9.03 15.74 -2.45
CA LEU A 77 8.62 16.02 -3.83
C LEU A 77 7.89 14.83 -4.47
N ILE A 78 8.42 13.62 -4.29
CA ILE A 78 7.81 12.39 -4.81
C ILE A 78 6.45 12.14 -4.14
N HIS A 79 6.33 12.40 -2.84
CA HIS A 79 5.08 12.27 -2.10
C HIS A 79 4.00 13.22 -2.63
N GLU A 80 4.31 14.50 -2.80
CA GLU A 80 3.35 15.47 -3.36
C GLU A 80 2.96 15.13 -4.81
N ALA A 81 3.91 14.66 -5.61
CA ALA A 81 3.63 14.19 -6.97
C ALA A 81 2.73 12.94 -6.97
N MET A 82 2.90 12.05 -5.99
CA MET A 82 2.07 10.87 -5.79
C MET A 82 0.62 11.23 -5.41
N GLU A 83 0.44 12.22 -4.54
CA GLU A 83 -0.90 12.73 -4.18
C GLU A 83 -1.60 13.34 -5.40
N VAL A 84 -0.92 14.21 -6.17
CA VAL A 84 -1.44 14.75 -7.44
C VAL A 84 -1.85 13.61 -8.39
N TYR A 85 -0.98 12.61 -8.57
CA TYR A 85 -1.23 11.45 -9.43
C TYR A 85 -2.48 10.66 -8.99
N ALA A 86 -2.63 10.40 -7.70
CA ALA A 86 -3.75 9.63 -7.15
C ALA A 86 -5.08 10.37 -7.35
N TYR A 87 -5.17 11.65 -6.97
CA TYR A 87 -6.40 12.43 -7.14
C TYR A 87 -6.73 12.70 -8.60
N ALA A 88 -5.72 12.95 -9.45
CA ALA A 88 -5.94 13.13 -10.88
C ALA A 88 -6.50 11.86 -11.53
N SER A 89 -6.00 10.68 -11.13
CA SER A 89 -6.53 9.39 -11.59
C SER A 89 -8.01 9.23 -11.25
N CYS A 90 -8.43 9.64 -10.05
CA CYS A 90 -9.85 9.63 -9.65
C CYS A 90 -10.67 10.63 -10.46
N ALA A 91 -10.19 11.88 -10.61
CA ALA A 91 -10.89 12.92 -11.35
C ALA A 91 -11.09 12.57 -12.84
N GLU A 92 -10.11 11.91 -13.46
CA GLU A 92 -10.18 11.51 -14.86
C GLU A 92 -11.33 10.52 -15.14
N GLN A 93 -11.60 9.62 -14.19
CA GLN A 93 -12.54 8.51 -14.34
C GLN A 93 -13.87 8.70 -13.61
N GLU A 94 -14.07 9.81 -12.89
CA GLU A 94 -15.32 10.10 -12.19
C GLU A 94 -16.39 10.66 -13.14
N ASP A 95 -17.46 9.88 -13.35
CA ASP A 95 -18.58 10.25 -14.22
C ASP A 95 -19.54 11.24 -13.54
N ASN A 96 -19.66 11.23 -12.21
CA ASN A 96 -20.57 12.13 -11.51
C ASN A 96 -19.94 13.53 -11.40
N PRO A 97 -20.52 14.56 -12.07
CA PRO A 97 -19.89 15.88 -12.13
C PRO A 97 -19.72 16.55 -10.76
N ARG A 98 -20.60 16.26 -9.80
CA ARG A 98 -20.49 16.82 -8.44
C ARG A 98 -19.31 16.22 -7.68
N ILE A 99 -19.09 14.91 -7.84
CA ILE A 99 -17.98 14.21 -7.17
C ILE A 99 -16.67 14.53 -7.88
N LYS A 100 -16.69 14.59 -9.21
CA LYS A 100 -15.53 15.00 -10.01
C LYS A 100 -15.00 16.37 -9.59
N ALA A 101 -15.89 17.35 -9.39
CA ALA A 101 -15.51 18.67 -8.89
C ALA A 101 -14.85 18.64 -7.49
N MET A 102 -15.11 17.62 -6.68
CA MET A 102 -14.40 17.42 -5.42
C MET A 102 -12.99 16.84 -5.65
N TRP A 103 -12.86 15.85 -6.54
CA TRP A 103 -11.56 15.31 -6.92
C TRP A 103 -10.66 16.37 -7.56
N GLU A 104 -11.18 17.15 -8.52
CA GLU A 104 -10.46 18.26 -9.17
C GLU A 104 -10.00 19.30 -8.16
N ARG A 105 -10.81 19.58 -7.12
CA ARG A 105 -10.40 20.48 -6.03
C ARG A 105 -9.24 19.91 -5.22
N PHE A 106 -9.21 18.61 -4.95
CA PHE A 106 -8.06 17.99 -4.28
C PHE A 106 -6.83 18.01 -5.18
N VAL A 107 -6.98 17.79 -6.49
CA VAL A 107 -5.88 17.99 -7.45
C VAL A 107 -5.31 19.42 -7.35
N ASP A 108 -6.16 20.44 -7.30
CA ASP A 108 -5.71 21.84 -7.14
C ASP A 108 -4.93 22.07 -5.84
N TYR A 109 -5.33 21.42 -4.73
CA TYR A 109 -4.64 21.53 -3.45
C TYR A 109 -3.26 20.90 -3.50
N GLU A 110 -3.17 19.67 -4.00
CA GLU A 110 -1.90 18.94 -4.06
C GLU A 110 -0.94 19.55 -5.09
N LEU A 111 -1.44 20.15 -6.18
CA LEU A 111 -0.62 20.98 -7.07
C LEU A 111 -0.05 22.21 -6.33
N GLY A 112 -0.81 22.80 -5.42
CA GLY A 112 -0.34 23.86 -4.53
C GLY A 112 0.80 23.40 -3.62
N HIS A 113 0.65 22.25 -2.97
CA HIS A 113 1.67 21.65 -2.11
C HIS A 113 2.93 21.24 -2.90
N LEU A 114 2.77 20.60 -4.07
CA LEU A 114 3.87 20.25 -4.95
C LEU A 114 4.67 21.47 -5.38
N ASN A 115 4.01 22.58 -5.72
CA ASN A 115 4.68 23.84 -6.05
C ASN A 115 5.48 24.38 -4.87
N LEU A 116 4.94 24.33 -3.64
CA LEU A 116 5.66 24.74 -2.44
C LEU A 116 6.90 23.85 -2.20
N ALA A 117 6.76 22.54 -2.33
CA ALA A 117 7.86 21.59 -2.19
C ALA A 117 8.95 21.86 -3.25
N CYS A 118 8.57 22.15 -4.50
CA CYS A 118 9.50 22.55 -5.57
C CYS A 118 10.31 23.78 -5.21
N GLU A 119 9.65 24.83 -4.70
CA GLU A 119 10.34 26.06 -4.30
C GLU A 119 11.27 25.85 -3.11
N LEU A 120 10.87 25.04 -2.13
CA LEU A 120 11.72 24.69 -1.00
C LEU A 120 12.93 23.85 -1.44
N PHE A 121 12.75 22.91 -2.35
CA PHE A 121 13.85 22.13 -2.93
C PHE A 121 14.88 23.02 -3.63
N LYS A 122 14.44 23.95 -4.50
CA LYS A 122 15.34 24.91 -5.16
C LYS A 122 16.12 25.75 -4.15
N ASN A 123 15.48 26.15 -3.05
CA ASN A 123 16.11 27.00 -2.03
C ASN A 123 17.11 26.24 -1.15
N LEU A 124 16.80 25.00 -0.76
CA LEU A 124 17.60 24.19 0.14
C LEU A 124 18.73 23.44 -0.58
N GLU A 125 18.41 22.78 -1.70
CA GLU A 125 19.34 21.89 -2.41
C GLU A 125 20.00 22.58 -3.62
N ARG A 126 19.51 23.75 -4.03
CA ARG A 126 20.02 24.50 -5.20
C ARG A 126 20.01 23.69 -6.50
N ARG A 127 19.04 22.80 -6.64
CA ARG A 127 18.84 21.88 -7.77
C ARG A 127 17.49 22.13 -8.44
N ASP A 128 17.33 21.67 -9.67
CA ASP A 128 16.06 21.77 -10.39
C ASP A 128 15.14 20.60 -9.98
N PRO A 129 13.91 20.84 -9.49
CA PRO A 129 12.94 19.77 -9.21
C PRO A 129 12.68 18.85 -10.41
N ALA A 130 12.87 19.33 -11.64
CA ALA A 130 12.76 18.51 -12.85
C ALA A 130 13.77 17.35 -12.89
N GLU A 131 14.87 17.40 -12.12
CA GLU A 131 15.78 16.26 -11.94
C GLU A 131 15.08 15.06 -11.28
N ILE A 132 14.06 15.31 -10.45
CA ILE A 132 13.32 14.29 -9.70
C ILE A 132 11.98 13.99 -10.36
N LEU A 133 11.26 15.04 -10.75
CA LEU A 133 9.90 14.99 -11.27
C LEU A 133 9.81 14.93 -12.80
N GLY A 134 10.94 15.09 -13.49
CA GLY A 134 10.99 15.02 -14.94
C GLY A 134 10.70 13.62 -15.45
N GLY A 135 10.24 13.53 -16.69
CA GLY A 135 9.93 12.27 -17.35
C GLY A 135 8.63 12.33 -18.13
N GLN A 136 8.21 11.18 -18.64
CA GLN A 136 6.90 11.04 -19.27
C GLN A 136 5.81 11.00 -18.19
N LEU A 137 4.70 11.69 -18.43
CA LEU A 137 3.51 11.57 -17.58
C LEU A 137 3.04 10.10 -17.62
N PRO A 138 2.93 9.43 -16.46
CA PRO A 138 2.51 8.03 -16.41
C PRO A 138 1.04 7.88 -16.80
N GLU A 139 0.67 6.67 -17.24
CA GLU A 139 -0.74 6.31 -17.33
C GLU A 139 -1.38 6.37 -15.94
N MET A 140 -2.57 6.98 -15.86
CA MET A 140 -3.33 7.09 -14.62
C MET A 140 -3.83 5.73 -14.14
N ILE A 141 -4.10 5.62 -12.84
CA ILE A 141 -4.56 4.37 -12.22
C ILE A 141 -5.89 3.95 -12.85
N ALA A 142 -5.97 2.79 -13.48
CA ALA A 142 -7.23 2.31 -14.04
C ALA A 142 -8.16 1.73 -12.94
N PHE A 143 -9.26 2.43 -12.63
CA PHE A 143 -10.28 1.97 -11.69
C PHE A 143 -11.24 0.98 -12.36
N LYS A 144 -10.77 -0.26 -12.49
CA LYS A 144 -11.50 -1.37 -13.10
C LYS A 144 -11.47 -2.62 -12.22
N SER A 145 -12.30 -3.61 -12.56
CA SER A 145 -12.27 -4.92 -11.89
C SER A 145 -10.89 -5.55 -12.01
N GLN A 146 -10.30 -5.91 -10.87
CA GLN A 146 -9.01 -6.62 -10.77
C GLN A 146 -9.17 -8.12 -10.50
N ARG A 147 -10.40 -8.66 -10.56
CA ARG A 147 -10.71 -10.03 -10.11
C ARG A 147 -9.90 -11.11 -10.84
N ASP A 148 -9.74 -10.98 -12.15
CA ASP A 148 -9.05 -12.00 -12.95
C ASP A 148 -7.54 -11.94 -12.76
N PHE A 149 -6.99 -10.73 -12.60
CA PHE A 149 -5.60 -10.53 -12.20
C PHE A 149 -5.35 -11.21 -10.85
N VAL A 150 -6.13 -10.85 -9.81
CA VAL A 150 -5.98 -11.41 -8.46
C VAL A 150 -6.12 -12.94 -8.46
N ARG A 151 -7.09 -13.51 -9.20
CA ARG A 151 -7.24 -14.97 -9.33
C ARG A 151 -6.01 -15.63 -9.93
N THR A 152 -5.46 -15.04 -10.98
CA THR A 152 -4.27 -15.57 -11.67
C THR A 152 -3.06 -15.51 -10.74
N THR A 153 -2.83 -14.37 -10.09
CA THR A 153 -1.76 -14.19 -9.10
C THR A 153 -1.88 -15.18 -7.96
N LEU A 154 -3.06 -15.34 -7.35
CA LEU A 154 -3.27 -16.30 -6.26
C LEU A 154 -3.01 -17.74 -6.71
N ALA A 155 -3.47 -18.13 -7.90
CA ALA A 155 -3.23 -19.47 -8.43
C ALA A 155 -1.74 -19.76 -8.65
N ALA A 156 -0.96 -18.75 -9.02
CA ALA A 156 0.48 -18.87 -9.25
C ALA A 156 1.32 -18.77 -7.96
N GLU A 157 0.89 -17.94 -7.00
CA GLU A 157 1.78 -17.43 -5.93
C GLU A 157 1.39 -17.87 -4.51
N VAL A 158 0.27 -18.55 -4.31
CA VAL A 158 -0.20 -18.97 -2.97
C VAL A 158 0.82 -19.82 -2.18
N ASP A 159 1.69 -20.55 -2.88
CA ASP A 159 2.73 -21.38 -2.28
C ASP A 159 4.10 -20.69 -2.18
N LEU A 160 4.21 -19.39 -2.52
CA LEU A 160 5.44 -18.62 -2.27
C LEU A 160 5.67 -18.42 -0.77
N ARG A 161 6.94 -18.45 -0.37
CA ARG A 161 7.43 -18.25 1.00
C ARG A 161 8.57 -17.25 1.03
N ALA A 162 8.83 -16.71 2.21
CA ALA A 162 9.96 -15.81 2.43
C ALA A 162 11.23 -16.60 2.72
N HIS A 163 12.31 -16.26 2.00
CA HIS A 163 13.68 -16.64 2.35
C HIS A 163 14.53 -15.38 2.37
N GLY A 164 14.72 -14.80 3.56
CA GLY A 164 15.36 -13.49 3.70
C GLY A 164 14.51 -12.42 3.00
N ILE A 165 15.08 -11.76 1.99
CA ILE A 165 14.39 -10.73 1.18
C ILE A 165 13.71 -11.31 -0.07
N ASN A 166 13.91 -12.59 -0.35
CA ASN A 166 13.47 -13.25 -1.58
C ASN A 166 12.15 -13.99 -1.39
N TYR A 167 11.44 -14.19 -2.50
CA TYR A 167 10.32 -15.13 -2.60
C TYR A 167 10.82 -16.46 -3.19
N VAL A 168 10.48 -17.55 -2.54
CA VAL A 168 10.88 -18.91 -2.94
C VAL A 168 9.67 -19.85 -2.92
N ASN A 169 9.76 -20.99 -3.60
CA ASN A 169 8.74 -22.02 -3.48
C ASN A 169 8.66 -22.55 -2.05
N LYS A 170 7.50 -23.08 -1.66
CA LYS A 170 7.24 -23.64 -0.34
C LYS A 170 8.28 -24.62 0.18
N GLN A 171 8.83 -25.45 -0.70
CA GLN A 171 9.83 -26.46 -0.36
C GLN A 171 11.21 -25.86 0.01
N ASP A 172 11.46 -24.63 -0.42
CA ASP A 172 12.74 -23.92 -0.25
C ASP A 172 12.67 -22.88 0.89
N GLU A 173 11.58 -22.89 1.66
CA GLU A 173 11.38 -22.05 2.84
C GLU A 173 12.47 -22.31 3.89
N ASN A 174 13.05 -21.25 4.44
CA ASN A 174 14.13 -21.38 5.41
C ASN A 174 13.62 -21.64 6.84
N GLN A 175 14.50 -22.17 7.70
CA GLN A 175 14.17 -22.50 9.08
C GLN A 175 13.70 -21.26 9.89
N ALA A 176 14.28 -20.09 9.62
CA ALA A 176 13.91 -18.85 10.31
C ALA A 176 12.43 -18.47 10.09
N SER A 177 11.93 -18.60 8.86
CA SER A 177 10.51 -18.37 8.54
C SER A 177 9.60 -19.38 9.24
N LEU A 178 10.01 -20.65 9.31
CA LEU A 178 9.28 -21.71 10.03
C LEU A 178 9.21 -21.43 11.53
N ASP A 179 10.35 -21.12 12.15
CA ASP A 179 10.46 -20.84 13.59
C ASP A 179 9.64 -19.61 13.98
N TYR A 180 9.69 -18.56 13.16
CA TYR A 180 8.90 -17.35 13.33
C TYR A 180 7.39 -17.66 13.31
N ARG A 181 6.93 -18.39 12.29
CA ARG A 181 5.52 -18.79 12.16
C ARG A 181 5.07 -19.66 13.34
N ALA A 182 5.90 -20.63 13.74
CA ALA A 182 5.61 -21.50 14.88
C ALA A 182 5.46 -20.71 16.18
N ARG A 183 6.33 -19.70 16.39
CA ARG A 183 6.27 -18.84 17.57
C ARG A 183 5.03 -17.95 17.56
N LEU A 184 4.75 -17.26 16.46
CA LEU A 184 3.59 -16.37 16.37
C LEU A 184 2.28 -17.12 16.52
N ASN A 185 2.18 -18.30 15.89
CA ASN A 185 0.94 -19.06 15.85
C ASN A 185 0.80 -20.04 17.01
N ALA A 186 1.71 -20.01 18.00
CA ALA A 186 1.75 -20.99 19.09
C ALA A 186 0.47 -21.03 19.94
N GLN A 187 -0.27 -19.92 19.99
CA GLN A 187 -1.53 -19.80 20.75
C GLN A 187 -2.77 -19.82 19.83
N GLY A 188 -2.60 -20.18 18.57
CA GLY A 188 -3.63 -20.14 17.54
C GLY A 188 -3.49 -18.93 16.61
N VAL A 189 -4.37 -18.88 15.60
CA VAL A 189 -4.41 -17.83 14.57
C VAL A 189 -5.80 -17.20 14.61
N PRO A 190 -5.95 -15.95 15.08
CA PRO A 190 -7.24 -15.28 15.17
C PRO A 190 -8.05 -15.32 13.87
N ALA A 191 -7.43 -15.13 12.71
CA ALA A 191 -8.07 -15.26 11.41
C ALA A 191 -8.68 -16.65 11.16
N SER A 192 -8.03 -17.72 11.62
CA SER A 192 -8.58 -19.08 11.54
C SER A 192 -9.78 -19.27 12.47
N VAL A 193 -9.78 -18.62 13.64
CA VAL A 193 -10.91 -18.65 14.58
C VAL A 193 -12.10 -17.87 14.03
N ALA A 194 -11.87 -16.65 13.55
CA ALA A 194 -12.90 -15.79 12.99
C ALA A 194 -13.55 -16.38 11.73
N SER A 195 -12.77 -17.09 10.90
CA SER A 195 -13.27 -17.78 9.71
C SER A 195 -13.75 -19.21 9.96
N ALA A 196 -13.70 -19.70 11.20
CA ALA A 196 -14.14 -21.05 11.53
C ALA A 196 -15.64 -21.21 11.22
N GLY A 197 -15.95 -22.03 10.21
CA GLY A 197 -17.33 -22.25 9.77
C GLY A 197 -17.88 -21.20 8.80
N TYR A 198 -17.06 -20.25 8.34
CA TYR A 198 -17.46 -19.35 7.26
C TYR A 198 -17.74 -20.16 5.99
N ASN A 199 -18.98 -20.08 5.50
CA ASN A 199 -19.37 -20.61 4.20
C ASN A 199 -19.76 -19.45 3.31
N TRP A 200 -19.00 -19.25 2.23
CA TRP A 200 -19.37 -18.25 1.24
C TRP A 200 -20.74 -18.59 0.65
N GLN A 201 -21.65 -17.61 0.66
CA GLN A 201 -22.96 -17.70 0.02
C GLN A 201 -23.07 -16.51 -0.95
N PRO A 202 -23.62 -16.72 -2.15
CA PRO A 202 -23.90 -15.61 -3.05
C PRO A 202 -25.02 -14.72 -2.46
N GLY A 203 -24.70 -13.47 -2.12
CA GLY A 203 -25.65 -12.49 -1.59
C GLY A 203 -24.97 -11.46 -0.69
N THR A 204 -25.70 -10.38 -0.35
CA THR A 204 -25.29 -9.48 0.75
C THR A 204 -25.77 -10.04 2.09
N GLU A 205 -25.26 -9.51 3.20
CA GLU A 205 -25.61 -9.92 4.58
C GLU A 205 -27.11 -9.86 4.91
N LEU A 206 -27.93 -9.27 4.05
CA LEU A 206 -29.38 -9.10 4.21
C LEU A 206 -30.22 -10.29 3.74
N ASN A 207 -29.64 -11.33 3.14
CA ASN A 207 -30.40 -12.45 2.56
C ASN A 207 -30.69 -13.61 3.54
N HIS A 208 -30.52 -13.43 4.84
CA HIS A 208 -30.92 -14.45 5.83
C HIS A 208 -32.41 -14.32 6.19
N PRO A 209 -33.24 -15.36 5.98
CA PRO A 209 -34.53 -15.45 6.65
C PRO A 209 -34.28 -15.64 8.16
N LEU A 210 -35.02 -14.89 8.99
CA LEU A 210 -35.08 -15.08 10.44
C LEU A 210 -35.56 -16.49 10.81
#